data_AF-A0A969N782-F1
#
_entry.id   AF-A0A969N782-F1
#
_cell.length_a   1.000
_cell.length_b   1.000
_cell.length_c   1.000
_cell.angle_alpha   90.00
_cell.angle_beta   90.00
_cell.angle_gamma   90.00
#
_symmetry.space_group_name_H-M   'P 1'
#
loop_
_entity.id
_entity.type
_entity.pdbx_description
1 polymer ?
#
loop_
_entity_poly.entity_id
_entity_poly.type
_entity_poly.pdbx_seq_one_letter_code
_entity_poly.pdbx_strand_id
1 'polypeptide(L)'
;MLQLTGYWIATYNVLNLDPVVETGVSANNIDDDLGDGRFAAIGSQIATNLNAPDIICLQEIQDNDGAQNNGLIAADVTLQTLVTAIANAGGPTYTAIDNPAVINGAGGGQPGGNIRTAYLYNRSGCNWWSIRWDLSMCLETLSLPPSTSSTLVRRWWLNSPLMAKAS
;
A
#
# COMPACT_ATOMS: atom_id res chain seq x y z
N MET A 1 3.43 17.11 -4.68
CA MET A 1 4.65 16.36 -4.32
C MET A 1 5.21 17.00 -3.06
N LEU A 2 5.21 16.28 -1.93
CA LEU A 2 5.76 16.75 -0.66
C LEU A 2 6.99 15.90 -0.37
N GLN A 3 8.17 16.50 -0.26
CA GLN A 3 9.42 15.78 -0.04
C GLN A 3 9.74 15.80 1.45
N LEU A 4 9.45 14.71 2.14
CA LEU A 4 10.03 14.41 3.45
C LEU A 4 11.25 13.53 3.16
N THR A 5 12.44 14.00 3.56
CA THR A 5 13.63 13.15 3.79
C THR A 5 13.90 12.08 2.72
N GLY A 6 14.32 12.50 1.52
CA GLY A 6 14.99 11.61 0.55
C GLY A 6 14.13 10.50 -0.09
N TYR A 7 12.84 10.39 0.25
CA TYR A 7 11.93 9.42 -0.36
C TYR A 7 10.94 10.11 -1.29
N TRP A 8 10.64 9.45 -2.40
CA TRP A 8 9.58 9.84 -3.31
C TRP A 8 8.30 9.11 -2.95
N ILE A 9 7.30 9.88 -2.52
CA ILE A 9 5.99 9.36 -2.12
C ILE A 9 4.96 9.78 -3.17
N ALA A 10 4.22 8.81 -3.68
CA ALA A 10 3.07 9.04 -4.55
C ALA A 10 1.78 8.58 -3.89
N THR A 11 0.68 9.23 -4.26
CA THR A 11 -0.68 8.73 -4.04
C THR A 11 -1.27 8.38 -5.39
N TYR A 12 -1.95 7.24 -5.48
CA TYR A 12 -2.47 6.74 -6.75
C TYR A 12 -3.79 6.00 -6.55
N ASN A 13 -4.84 6.46 -7.22
CA ASN A 13 -6.12 5.77 -7.25
C ASN A 13 -6.14 4.80 -8.44
N VAL A 14 -6.42 3.53 -8.17
CA VAL A 14 -6.38 2.46 -9.19
C VAL A 14 -7.75 2.10 -9.76
N LEU A 15 -8.81 2.80 -9.33
CA LEU A 15 -10.18 2.70 -9.85
C LEU A 15 -10.80 1.31 -9.62
N ASN A 16 -11.11 0.98 -8.37
CA ASN A 16 -11.69 -0.31 -7.97
C ASN A 16 -10.90 -1.55 -8.47
N LEU A 17 -9.56 -1.48 -8.54
CA LEU A 17 -8.76 -2.50 -9.21
C LEU A 17 -8.94 -3.90 -8.62
N ASP A 18 -9.31 -4.87 -9.44
CA ASP A 18 -9.32 -6.30 -9.13
C ASP A 18 -8.84 -7.16 -10.32
N PRO A 19 -8.39 -8.41 -10.09
CA PRO A 19 -7.76 -9.24 -11.12
C PRO A 19 -8.77 -10.09 -11.93
N VAL A 20 -10.07 -9.80 -11.86
CA VAL A 20 -11.11 -10.63 -12.45
C VAL A 20 -11.53 -10.08 -13.83
N VAL A 21 -12.10 -10.99 -14.62
CA VAL A 21 -12.89 -10.66 -15.80
C VAL A 21 -14.29 -11.17 -15.43
N GLU A 22 -15.21 -10.27 -15.12
CA GLU A 22 -16.45 -10.60 -14.45
C GLU A 22 -17.38 -11.38 -15.36
N THR A 23 -17.96 -12.45 -14.81
CA THR A 23 -19.06 -13.18 -15.43
C THR A 23 -20.11 -13.48 -14.38
N GLY A 24 -21.39 -13.34 -14.73
CA GLY A 24 -22.50 -13.66 -13.81
C GLY A 24 -22.83 -12.60 -12.77
N VAL A 25 -22.32 -11.37 -12.91
CA VAL A 25 -22.74 -10.18 -12.15
C VAL A 25 -23.66 -9.29 -13.01
N SER A 26 -24.32 -8.30 -12.40
CA SER A 26 -25.15 -7.34 -13.13
C SER A 26 -24.31 -6.51 -14.11
N ALA A 27 -24.84 -6.20 -15.29
CA ALA A 27 -24.10 -5.49 -16.33
C ALA A 27 -23.56 -4.09 -15.93
N ASN A 28 -24.14 -3.48 -14.90
CA ASN A 28 -23.67 -2.21 -14.33
C ASN A 28 -22.57 -2.38 -13.27
N ASN A 29 -22.08 -3.60 -13.05
CA ASN A 29 -21.09 -4.00 -12.07
C ASN A 29 -19.95 -4.82 -12.71
N ILE A 30 -19.78 -4.70 -14.03
CA ILE A 30 -18.69 -5.34 -14.78
C ILE A 30 -17.61 -4.27 -14.98
N ASP A 31 -16.39 -4.59 -14.56
CA ASP A 31 -15.17 -3.80 -14.69
C ASP A 31 -13.96 -4.75 -14.89
N ASP A 32 -13.83 -5.26 -16.12
CA ASP A 32 -12.86 -6.28 -16.54
C ASP A 32 -11.40 -5.76 -16.54
N ASP A 33 -10.88 -5.32 -15.40
CA ASP A 33 -9.63 -4.58 -15.27
C ASP A 33 -8.41 -5.34 -15.77
N LEU A 34 -8.39 -6.66 -15.56
CA LEU A 34 -7.37 -7.52 -16.13
C LEU A 34 -7.53 -7.67 -17.64
N GLY A 35 -8.77 -7.83 -18.12
CA GLY A 35 -9.10 -8.03 -19.53
C GLY A 35 -8.85 -6.81 -20.40
N ASP A 36 -9.13 -5.62 -19.87
CA ASP A 36 -8.96 -4.32 -20.53
C ASP A 36 -7.50 -3.81 -20.47
N GLY A 37 -6.62 -4.54 -19.78
CA GLY A 37 -5.20 -4.19 -19.67
C GLY A 37 -4.92 -3.06 -18.68
N ARG A 38 -5.84 -2.77 -17.74
CA ARG A 38 -5.68 -1.71 -16.73
C ARG A 38 -4.44 -1.93 -15.87
N PHE A 39 -4.17 -3.16 -15.43
CA PHE A 39 -2.95 -3.48 -14.69
C PHE A 39 -1.68 -3.07 -15.44
N ALA A 40 -1.60 -3.37 -16.74
CA ALA A 40 -0.42 -3.03 -17.55
C ALA A 40 -0.27 -1.51 -17.70
N ALA A 41 -1.39 -0.80 -17.91
CA ALA A 41 -1.40 0.66 -17.98
C ALA A 41 -0.93 1.30 -16.67
N ILE A 42 -1.48 0.86 -15.52
CA ILE A 42 -1.09 1.34 -14.19
C ILE A 42 0.38 1.00 -13.90
N GLY A 43 0.82 -0.21 -14.25
CA GLY A 43 2.22 -0.62 -14.13
C GLY A 43 3.17 0.36 -14.82
N SER A 44 2.87 0.72 -16.08
CA SER A 44 3.64 1.72 -16.83
C SER A 44 3.54 3.13 -16.25
N GLN A 45 2.36 3.54 -15.79
CA GLN A 45 2.17 4.84 -15.14
C GLN A 45 3.04 4.95 -13.88
N ILE A 46 3.09 3.91 -13.04
CA ILE A 46 3.90 3.89 -11.83
C ILE A 46 5.40 3.80 -12.15
N ALA A 47 5.80 2.86 -13.00
CA ALA A 47 7.20 2.63 -13.31
C ALA A 47 7.84 3.80 -14.06
N THR A 48 7.14 4.36 -15.05
CA THR A 48 7.69 5.35 -15.99
C THR A 48 7.21 6.76 -15.67
N ASN A 49 5.89 6.98 -15.59
CA ASN A 49 5.36 8.35 -15.50
C ASN A 49 5.56 8.96 -14.10
N LEU A 50 5.42 8.15 -13.05
CA LEU A 50 5.70 8.55 -11.67
C LEU A 50 7.17 8.33 -11.28
N ASN A 51 7.98 7.79 -12.21
CA ASN A 51 9.40 7.51 -12.02
C ASN A 51 9.69 6.62 -10.79
N ALA A 52 8.91 5.54 -10.65
CA ALA A 52 9.08 4.51 -9.62
C ALA A 52 9.27 5.06 -8.18
N PRO A 53 8.21 5.65 -7.57
CA PRO A 53 8.27 6.20 -6.21
C PRO A 53 8.72 5.16 -5.18
N ASP A 54 9.37 5.57 -4.09
CA ASP A 54 9.77 4.67 -3.01
C ASP A 54 8.56 4.10 -2.25
N ILE A 55 7.54 4.94 -2.06
CA ILE A 55 6.29 4.59 -1.38
C ILE A 55 5.11 5.05 -2.24
N ILE A 56 4.13 4.17 -2.39
CA ILE A 56 2.88 4.46 -3.09
C ILE A 56 1.73 4.19 -2.14
N CYS A 57 0.96 5.23 -1.84
CA CYS A 57 -0.31 5.14 -1.14
C CYS A 57 -1.41 4.88 -2.18
N LEU A 58 -1.93 3.66 -2.22
CA LEU A 58 -2.97 3.25 -3.15
C LEU A 58 -4.36 3.56 -2.58
N GLN A 59 -5.25 4.03 -3.45
CA GLN A 59 -6.68 4.09 -3.20
C GLN A 59 -7.39 3.15 -4.16
N GLU A 60 -8.48 2.58 -3.68
CA GLU A 60 -9.39 1.75 -4.44
C GLU A 60 -8.87 0.39 -4.89
N ILE A 61 -8.21 -0.33 -3.99
CA ILE A 61 -7.89 -1.74 -4.17
C ILE A 61 -9.11 -2.58 -3.78
N GLN A 62 -9.52 -3.47 -4.68
CA GLN A 62 -10.67 -4.34 -4.51
C GLN A 62 -10.27 -5.79 -4.17
N ASP A 63 -11.24 -6.58 -3.70
CA ASP A 63 -11.08 -7.98 -3.35
C ASP A 63 -10.59 -8.81 -4.54
N ASN A 64 -9.98 -9.95 -4.25
CA ASN A 64 -9.44 -10.88 -5.25
C ASN A 64 -10.48 -11.41 -6.22
N ASP A 65 -11.75 -11.34 -5.85
CA ASP A 65 -12.90 -11.79 -6.62
C ASP A 65 -13.73 -10.64 -7.21
N GLY A 66 -13.26 -9.39 -7.12
CA GLY A 66 -13.87 -8.25 -7.80
C GLY A 66 -15.31 -7.96 -7.38
N ALA A 67 -16.21 -7.90 -8.35
CA ALA A 67 -17.63 -7.63 -8.19
C ALA A 67 -18.45 -8.74 -7.50
N GLN A 68 -17.82 -9.84 -7.09
CA GLN A 68 -18.50 -11.06 -6.71
C GLN A 68 -18.97 -10.94 -5.26
N ASN A 69 -20.28 -10.97 -5.03
CA ASN A 69 -20.84 -10.86 -3.68
C ASN A 69 -20.87 -12.23 -2.96
N ASN A 70 -19.70 -12.80 -2.68
CA ASN A 70 -19.56 -14.08 -1.96
C ASN A 70 -18.99 -13.93 -0.53
N GLY A 71 -18.62 -12.72 -0.13
CA GLY A 71 -18.11 -12.39 1.20
C GLY A 71 -16.60 -12.58 1.38
N LEU A 72 -15.85 -12.84 0.30
CA LEU A 72 -14.39 -12.72 0.31
C LEU A 72 -14.00 -11.26 0.58
N ILE A 73 -13.01 -11.07 1.44
CA ILE A 73 -12.47 -9.74 1.79
C ILE A 73 -10.96 -9.64 1.51
N ALA A 74 -10.36 -10.68 0.93
CA ALA A 74 -8.92 -10.74 0.70
C ALA A 74 -8.56 -10.00 -0.59
N ALA A 75 -7.46 -9.22 -0.59
CA ALA A 75 -6.98 -8.44 -1.74
C ALA A 75 -5.51 -8.73 -2.11
N ASP A 76 -4.94 -9.82 -1.57
CA ASP A 76 -3.54 -10.19 -1.76
C ASP A 76 -3.22 -10.55 -3.23
N VAL A 77 -4.14 -11.19 -3.94
CA VAL A 77 -3.99 -11.51 -5.38
C VAL A 77 -4.05 -10.24 -6.21
N THR A 78 -4.99 -9.34 -5.91
CA THR A 78 -5.08 -8.01 -6.54
C THR A 78 -3.76 -7.25 -6.42
N LEU A 79 -3.24 -7.13 -5.20
CA LEU A 79 -1.99 -6.42 -4.91
C LEU A 79 -0.79 -7.08 -5.59
N GLN A 80 -0.70 -8.41 -5.55
CA GLN A 80 0.40 -9.14 -6.19
C GLN A 80 0.37 -9.01 -7.72
N THR A 81 -0.82 -8.96 -8.32
CA THR A 81 -1.00 -8.74 -9.76
C THR A 81 -0.51 -7.33 -10.15
N LEU A 82 -0.84 -6.31 -9.35
CA LEU A 82 -0.34 -4.94 -9.55
C LEU A 82 1.19 -4.85 -9.41
N VAL A 83 1.77 -5.46 -8.38
CA VAL A 83 3.24 -5.51 -8.22
C VAL A 83 3.91 -6.16 -9.43
N THR A 84 3.34 -7.24 -9.94
CA THR A 84 3.84 -7.95 -11.12
C THR A 84 3.76 -7.07 -12.36
N ALA A 85 2.66 -6.35 -12.57
CA ALA A 85 2.50 -5.43 -13.69
C ALA A 85 3.51 -4.27 -13.64
N ILE A 86 3.77 -3.71 -12.46
CA ILE A 86 4.79 -2.66 -12.28
C ILE A 86 6.19 -3.19 -12.62
N ALA A 87 6.53 -4.39 -12.13
CA ALA A 87 7.82 -5.02 -12.43
C ALA A 87 7.98 -5.30 -13.93
N ASN A 88 6.94 -5.81 -14.59
CA ASN A 88 6.93 -6.06 -16.03
C ASN A 88 7.08 -4.77 -16.86
N ALA A 89 6.62 -3.63 -16.34
CA ALA A 89 6.82 -2.32 -16.95
C ALA A 89 8.22 -1.73 -16.71
N GLY A 90 9.13 -2.47 -16.07
CA GLY A 90 10.51 -2.04 -15.76
C GLY A 90 10.66 -1.30 -14.43
N GLY A 91 9.61 -1.27 -13.59
CA GLY A 91 9.67 -0.74 -12.23
C GLY A 91 10.30 -1.73 -11.24
N PRO A 92 10.52 -1.30 -9.98
CA PRO A 92 11.03 -2.18 -8.94
C PRO A 92 9.97 -3.19 -8.48
N THR A 93 10.42 -4.29 -7.88
CA THR A 93 9.52 -5.22 -7.19
C THR A 93 9.14 -4.65 -5.83
N TYR A 94 7.94 -4.08 -5.75
CA TYR A 94 7.39 -3.55 -4.51
C TYR A 94 6.97 -4.66 -3.55
N THR A 95 6.92 -4.33 -2.25
CA THR A 95 6.22 -5.12 -1.24
C THR A 95 4.92 -4.42 -0.87
N ALA A 96 3.84 -5.17 -0.77
CA ALA A 96 2.52 -4.65 -0.42
C ALA A 96 2.24 -4.70 1.09
N ILE A 97 1.52 -3.70 1.58
CA ILE A 97 0.88 -3.67 2.90
C ILE A 97 -0.60 -3.44 2.64
N ASP A 98 -1.41 -4.44 2.98
CA ASP A 98 -2.86 -4.37 2.89
C ASP A 98 -3.45 -3.65 4.12
N ASN A 99 -4.66 -3.09 3.96
CA ASN A 99 -5.50 -2.58 5.04
C ASN A 99 -6.75 -3.46 5.19
N PRO A 100 -6.63 -4.65 5.83
CA PRO A 100 -7.67 -5.68 5.81
C PRO A 100 -8.85 -5.40 6.74
N ALA A 101 -8.88 -4.27 7.46
CA ALA A 101 -9.91 -3.95 8.46
C ALA A 101 -11.27 -3.55 7.85
N VAL A 102 -11.60 -4.05 6.66
CA VAL A 102 -12.83 -3.72 5.95
C VAL A 102 -13.95 -4.65 6.44
N ILE A 103 -15.04 -4.06 6.91
CA ILE A 103 -16.28 -4.81 7.17
C ILE A 103 -16.89 -5.15 5.81
N ASN A 104 -17.26 -6.42 5.61
CA ASN A 104 -17.82 -6.87 4.33
C ASN A 104 -18.99 -5.97 3.86
N GLY A 105 -18.91 -5.46 2.63
CA GLY A 105 -19.91 -4.60 2.00
C GLY A 105 -19.97 -3.17 2.56
N ALA A 106 -19.02 -2.75 3.40
CA ALA A 106 -18.97 -1.41 3.99
C ALA A 106 -17.94 -0.47 3.33
N GLY A 107 -17.14 -0.98 2.39
CA GLY A 107 -16.07 -0.23 1.72
C GLY A 107 -16.41 0.10 0.26
N GLY A 108 -16.40 1.39 -0.10
CA GLY A 108 -16.50 1.84 -1.50
C GLY A 108 -17.90 1.90 -2.10
N GLY A 109 -17.96 2.10 -3.42
CA GLY A 109 -19.20 2.29 -4.19
C GLY A 109 -19.69 1.08 -5.01
N GLN A 110 -18.87 0.03 -5.15
CA GLN A 110 -19.19 -1.21 -5.87
C GLN A 110 -20.06 -2.12 -4.99
N PRO A 111 -21.28 -2.51 -5.42
CA PRO A 111 -22.08 -3.49 -4.72
C PRO A 111 -21.34 -4.81 -4.47
N GLY A 112 -21.25 -5.22 -3.20
CA GLY A 112 -20.64 -6.49 -2.77
C GLY A 112 -19.12 -6.44 -2.56
N GLY A 113 -18.45 -5.38 -3.01
CA GLY A 113 -17.01 -5.22 -2.85
C GLY A 113 -16.59 -4.54 -1.55
N ASN A 114 -15.28 -4.59 -1.26
CA ASN A 114 -14.67 -4.07 -0.05
C ASN A 114 -13.54 -3.09 -0.35
N ILE A 115 -13.79 -2.09 -1.20
CA ILE A 115 -12.77 -1.16 -1.70
C ILE A 115 -11.95 -0.54 -0.55
N ARG A 116 -10.61 -0.67 -0.62
CA ARG A 116 -9.70 -0.26 0.45
C ARG A 116 -8.51 0.56 -0.03
N THR A 117 -7.80 1.11 0.94
CA THR A 117 -6.47 1.67 0.74
C THR A 117 -5.41 0.60 0.97
N ALA A 118 -4.28 0.70 0.28
CA ALA A 118 -3.12 -0.16 0.50
C ALA A 118 -1.83 0.64 0.31
N TYR A 119 -0.69 0.05 0.62
CA TYR A 119 0.61 0.66 0.39
C TYR A 119 1.54 -0.27 -0.37
N LEU A 120 2.29 0.27 -1.32
CA LEU A 120 3.44 -0.39 -1.92
C LEU A 120 4.71 0.33 -1.48
N TYR A 121 5.75 -0.41 -1.11
CA TYR A 121 7.06 0.17 -0.79
C TYR A 121 8.21 -0.59 -1.43
N ASN A 122 9.20 0.14 -1.92
CA ASN A 122 10.40 -0.41 -2.55
C ASN A 122 11.47 -0.68 -1.49
N ARG A 123 11.70 -1.96 -1.16
CA ARG A 123 12.66 -2.36 -0.11
C ARG A 123 14.12 -2.05 -0.44
N SER A 124 14.50 -1.93 -1.72
CA SER A 124 15.87 -1.56 -2.09
C SER A 124 16.11 -0.06 -2.07
N GLY A 125 15.06 0.76 -2.25
CA GLY A 125 15.11 2.23 -2.10
C GLY A 125 14.98 2.67 -0.64
N CYS A 126 14.15 1.97 0.15
CA CYS A 126 13.94 2.22 1.56
C CYS A 126 14.84 1.37 2.45
N ASN A 127 15.86 1.98 3.07
CA ASN A 127 16.52 1.32 4.18
C ASN A 127 15.55 1.35 5.40
N TRP A 128 15.19 0.16 5.90
CA TRP A 128 14.25 0.00 7.02
C TRP A 128 14.69 0.71 8.31
N TRP A 129 15.99 0.94 8.47
CA TRP A 129 16.53 1.68 9.60
C TRP A 129 16.15 3.17 9.55
N SER A 130 16.14 3.80 8.38
CA SER A 130 15.83 5.22 8.18
C SER A 130 14.35 5.52 8.41
N ILE A 131 13.44 4.62 8.03
CA ILE A 131 12.00 4.77 8.33
C ILE A 131 11.76 4.77 9.86
N ARG A 132 12.51 3.97 10.63
CA ARG A 132 12.40 3.95 12.10
C ARG A 132 12.92 5.22 12.77
N TRP A 133 13.94 5.87 12.19
CA TRP A 133 14.47 7.14 12.70
C TRP A 133 13.58 8.34 12.36
N ASP A 134 12.91 8.33 11.20
CA ASP A 134 12.04 9.44 10.79
C ASP A 134 10.72 9.47 11.60
N LEU A 135 10.14 8.30 11.90
CA LEU A 135 8.99 8.22 12.80
C LEU A 135 9.30 8.66 14.25
N SER A 136 10.57 8.59 14.69
CA SER A 136 10.98 9.18 15.98
C SER A 136 11.03 10.72 15.96
N MET A 137 11.21 11.35 14.79
CA MET A 137 11.13 12.82 14.66
C MET A 137 9.69 13.34 14.74
N CYS A 138 8.70 12.53 14.37
CA CYS A 138 7.28 12.87 14.57
C CYS A 138 6.82 12.73 16.03
N LEU A 139 7.48 11.91 16.85
CA LEU A 139 7.09 11.71 18.26
C LEU A 139 7.81 12.66 19.22
N GLU A 140 9.01 13.17 18.87
CA GLU A 140 9.77 14.12 19.70
C GLU A 140 9.28 15.59 19.57
N THR A 141 8.40 15.90 18.61
CA THR A 141 7.76 17.23 18.55
C THR A 141 6.59 17.39 19.54
N LEU A 142 6.17 16.32 20.23
CA LEU A 142 5.31 16.41 21.41
C LEU A 142 6.16 16.47 22.70
N SER A 143 6.60 17.70 23.01
CA SER A 143 6.95 18.18 24.36
C SER A 143 8.05 17.46 25.15
N LEU A 144 9.31 17.54 24.72
CA LEU A 144 10.44 17.43 25.67
C LEU A 144 11.43 18.59 25.49
N PRO A 145 11.89 19.22 26.59
CA PRO A 145 12.86 20.31 26.52
C PRO A 145 14.25 19.80 26.05
N PRO A 146 15.04 20.66 25.39
CA PRO A 146 16.27 20.26 24.73
C PRO A 146 17.41 20.07 25.74
N SER A 147 17.52 18.89 26.35
CA SER A 147 18.75 18.48 27.06
C SER A 147 18.94 16.97 27.28
N THR A 148 18.06 16.09 26.79
CA THR A 148 18.28 14.64 26.94
C THR A 148 19.15 14.11 25.81
N SER A 149 20.40 13.78 26.16
CA SER A 149 21.36 13.15 25.25
C SER A 149 20.80 11.86 24.64
N SER A 150 21.01 11.68 23.34
CA SER A 150 20.58 10.55 22.50
C SER A 150 20.91 9.15 23.06
N THR A 151 21.86 9.07 23.99
CA THR A 151 22.26 7.84 24.68
C THR A 151 21.21 7.33 25.68
N LEU A 152 20.42 8.21 26.30
CA LEU A 152 19.40 7.82 27.28
C LEU A 152 18.14 7.28 26.60
N VAL A 153 17.74 7.88 25.47
CA VAL A 153 16.61 7.42 24.64
C VAL A 153 16.87 6.01 24.09
N ARG A 154 18.09 5.74 23.61
CA ARG A 154 18.51 4.39 23.17
C ARG A 154 18.38 3.34 24.26
N ARG A 155 18.71 3.68 25.52
CA ARG A 155 18.69 2.73 26.65
C ARG A 155 17.28 2.44 27.16
N TRP A 156 16.35 3.38 27.00
CA TRP A 156 14.94 3.19 27.35
C TRP A 156 14.20 2.36 26.29
N TRP A 157 14.49 2.59 25.01
CA TRP A 157 13.82 1.91 23.88
C TRP A 157 14.26 0.44 23.72
N LEU A 158 15.55 0.12 23.92
CA LEU A 158 16.05 -1.26 23.87
C LEU A 158 15.48 -2.17 24.97
N ASN A 159 15.03 -1.60 26.08
CA ASN A 159 14.46 -2.35 27.20
C ASN A 159 12.93 -2.32 27.22
N SER A 160 12.29 -1.86 26.13
CA SER A 160 10.85 -1.78 26.03
C SER A 160 10.22 -3.15 25.72
N PRO A 161 9.12 -3.54 26.39
CA PRO A 161 8.49 -4.86 26.21
C PRO A 161 7.95 -5.13 24.79
N LEU A 162 7.88 -4.11 23.92
CA LEU A 162 7.50 -4.24 22.51
C LEU A 162 8.49 -5.06 21.68
N MET A 163 9.76 -5.20 22.11
CA MET A 163 10.78 -5.98 21.37
C MET A 163 10.89 -7.44 21.78
N ALA A 164 10.30 -7.86 22.90
CA ALA A 164 10.38 -9.25 23.36
C ALA A 164 9.60 -10.26 22.49
N LYS A 165 8.94 -9.81 21.41
CA LYS A 165 8.16 -10.64 20.49
C LYS A 165 8.73 -10.75 19.07
N ALA A 166 9.90 -10.16 18.81
CA ALA A 166 10.50 -10.13 17.46
C ALA A 166 11.87 -10.83 17.37
N SER A 167 12.18 -11.74 18.31
CA SER A 167 13.35 -12.63 18.28
C SER A 167 12.92 -14.08 18.20
#